data_AF-A0A1V6GAF3-F1
#
_entry.id   AF-A0A1V6GAF3-F1
#
_cell.length_a   1.000
_cell.length_b   1.000
_cell.length_c   1.000
_cell.angle_alpha   90.00
_cell.angle_beta   90.00
_cell.angle_gamma   90.00
#
_symmetry.space_group_name_H-M   'P 1'
#
loop_
_entity.id
_entity.type
_entity.pdbx_description
1 polymer ?
#
loop_
_entity_poly.entity_id
_entity_poly.type
_entity_poly.pdbx_seq_one_letter_code
_entity_poly.pdbx_strand_id
1 'polypeptide(L)'
;MTAVRGVLQHGEGKILANLSEIAGVCRDGVEEVIRDLKDVDMTPVITMGKMGEAVCQAPVDVNKMGVILIGGLNPVAAVREAGIEETNLPMSTVMDYRDLRRFASVFREYLG
;
A
#
# COMPACT_ATOMS: atom_id res chain seq x y z
N MET A 1 -4.42 2.48 17.16
CA MET A 1 -4.54 3.66 16.26
C MET A 1 -4.99 3.21 14.87
N THR A 2 -4.42 2.13 14.34
CA THR A 2 -4.95 1.38 13.20
C THR A 2 -6.03 0.38 13.64
N ALA A 3 -6.78 -0.12 12.66
CA ALA A 3 -7.70 -1.24 12.78
C ALA A 3 -7.67 -2.05 11.46
N VAL A 4 -6.49 -2.57 11.11
CA VAL A 4 -6.25 -3.32 9.86
C VAL A 4 -7.07 -4.61 9.85
N ARG A 5 -7.11 -5.32 10.98
CA ARG A 5 -7.87 -6.56 11.11
C ARG A 5 -9.38 -6.36 10.93
N GLY A 6 -9.91 -5.22 11.39
CA GLY A 6 -11.31 -4.84 11.16
C GLY A 6 -11.64 -4.71 9.67
N VAL A 7 -10.74 -4.09 8.89
CA VAL A 7 -10.91 -3.99 7.43
C VAL A 7 -10.94 -5.37 6.79
N LEU A 8 -10.07 -6.29 7.21
CA LEU A 8 -10.02 -7.65 6.67
C LEU A 8 -11.25 -8.48 7.04
N GLN A 9 -11.82 -8.31 8.23
CA GLN A 9 -12.90 -9.15 8.74
C GLN A 9 -14.30 -8.58 8.46
N HIS A 10 -14.43 -7.27 8.43
CA HIS A 10 -15.71 -6.56 8.41
C HIS A 10 -15.81 -5.52 7.30
N GLY A 11 -14.71 -5.24 6.59
CA GLY A 11 -14.66 -4.17 5.58
C GLY A 11 -14.58 -2.76 6.17
N GLU A 12 -14.43 -2.63 7.50
CA GLU A 12 -14.40 -1.34 8.20
C GLU A 12 -13.19 -1.23 9.13
N GLY A 13 -12.51 -0.08 9.09
CA GLY A 13 -11.39 0.19 9.98
C GLY A 13 -10.47 1.28 9.45
N LYS A 14 -9.25 1.30 9.96
CA LYS A 14 -8.23 2.31 9.62
C LYS A 14 -6.93 1.62 9.24
N ILE A 15 -6.52 1.80 8.00
CA ILE A 15 -5.24 1.32 7.47
C ILE A 15 -4.29 2.48 7.21
N LEU A 16 -3.00 2.19 7.20
CA LEU A 16 -1.98 3.13 6.77
C LEU A 16 -2.01 3.26 5.25
N ALA A 17 -1.94 4.49 4.77
CA ALA A 17 -1.85 4.80 3.34
C ALA A 17 -1.02 6.07 3.15
N ASN A 18 -0.40 6.17 1.97
CA ASN A 18 0.37 7.34 1.55
C ASN A 18 -0.33 8.04 0.39
N LEU A 19 -0.35 9.36 0.41
CA LEU A 19 -0.75 10.18 -0.74
C LEU A 19 0.50 10.56 -1.53
N SER A 20 0.51 10.25 -2.82
CA SER A 20 1.50 10.75 -3.77
C SER A 20 0.80 11.61 -4.80
N GLU A 21 1.34 12.79 -5.07
CA GLU A 21 0.86 13.64 -6.15
C GLU A 21 1.73 13.47 -7.38
N ILE A 22 1.11 13.26 -8.53
CA ILE A 22 1.80 13.09 -9.81
C ILE A 22 1.27 14.14 -10.78
N ALA A 23 2.11 14.67 -11.67
CA ALA A 23 1.66 15.60 -12.71
C ALA A 23 0.57 14.95 -13.59
N GLY A 24 -0.54 15.66 -13.83
CA GLY A 24 -1.69 15.11 -14.56
C GLY A 24 -1.36 14.69 -15.99
N VAL A 25 -0.36 15.31 -16.62
CA VAL A 25 0.13 14.93 -17.95
C VAL A 25 0.73 13.52 -18.02
N CYS A 26 1.13 12.95 -16.87
CA CYS A 26 1.73 11.62 -16.79
C CYS A 26 0.68 10.50 -16.59
N ARG A 27 -0.62 10.82 -16.63
CA ARG A 27 -1.70 9.89 -16.29
C ARG A 27 -1.61 8.56 -17.03
N ASP A 28 -1.49 8.59 -18.35
CA ASP A 28 -1.48 7.38 -19.17
C ASP A 28 -0.27 6.48 -18.85
N GLY A 29 0.90 7.09 -18.61
CA GLY A 29 2.10 6.37 -18.21
C GLY A 29 1.99 5.79 -16.80
N VAL A 30 1.34 6.48 -15.87
CA VAL A 30 1.05 5.92 -14.53
C VAL A 30 0.10 4.72 -14.65
N GLU A 31 -0.92 4.79 -15.50
CA GLU A 31 -1.84 3.68 -15.73
C GLU A 31 -1.18 2.47 -16.40
N GLU A 32 -0.18 2.68 -17.26
CA GLU A 32 0.67 1.61 -17.79
C GLU A 32 1.48 0.94 -16.67
N VAL A 33 2.19 1.71 -15.85
CA VAL A 33 2.97 1.16 -14.72
C VAL A 33 2.08 0.41 -13.73
N ILE A 34 0.87 0.90 -13.44
CA ILE A 34 -0.08 0.21 -12.56
C ILE A 34 -0.52 -1.14 -13.16
N ARG A 35 -0.69 -1.22 -14.48
CA ARG A 35 -1.00 -2.49 -15.17
C ARG A 35 0.18 -3.45 -15.09
N ASP A 36 1.40 -2.99 -15.37
CA ASP A 36 2.60 -3.83 -15.29
C ASP A 36 2.83 -4.38 -13.88
N LEU A 37 2.59 -3.57 -12.85
CA LEU A 37 2.65 -4.03 -11.45
C LEU A 37 1.58 -5.09 -11.15
N LYS A 38 0.38 -4.93 -11.70
CA LYS A 38 -0.70 -5.91 -11.53
C LYS A 38 -0.36 -7.25 -12.19
N ASP A 39 0.33 -7.24 -13.33
CA ASP A 39 0.76 -8.45 -14.03
C ASP A 39 1.78 -9.29 -13.24
N VAL A 40 2.42 -8.69 -12.23
CA VAL A 40 3.31 -9.37 -11.27
C VAL A 40 2.71 -9.53 -9.87
N ASP A 41 1.38 -9.48 -9.75
CA ASP A 41 0.62 -9.61 -8.50
C ASP A 41 0.92 -8.51 -7.45
N MET A 42 1.39 -7.34 -7.90
CA MET A 42 1.63 -6.18 -7.04
C MET A 42 0.54 -5.13 -7.24
N THR A 43 -0.31 -4.95 -6.23
CA THR A 43 -1.43 -3.99 -6.28
C THR A 43 -1.30 -2.92 -5.18
N PRO A 44 -0.30 -2.01 -5.25
CA PRO A 44 -0.07 -1.04 -4.19
C PRO A 44 -1.06 0.14 -4.21
N VAL A 45 -1.72 0.40 -5.34
CA VAL A 45 -2.65 1.52 -5.51
C VAL A 45 -4.02 1.16 -4.96
N ILE A 46 -4.49 1.92 -3.98
CA ILE A 46 -5.85 1.82 -3.44
C ILE A 46 -6.82 2.58 -4.34
N THR A 47 -6.48 3.83 -4.68
CA THR A 47 -7.30 4.66 -5.57
C THR A 47 -6.46 5.76 -6.20
N MET A 48 -6.95 6.29 -7.30
CA MET A 48 -6.33 7.35 -8.06
C MET A 48 -7.38 8.38 -8.45
N GLY A 49 -7.14 9.63 -8.07
CA GLY A 49 -8.03 10.75 -8.38
C GLY A 49 -7.91 11.23 -9.82
N LYS A 50 -8.76 12.20 -10.17
CA LYS A 50 -8.61 13.00 -11.40
C LYS A 50 -7.69 14.19 -11.15
N MET A 51 -7.28 14.83 -12.24
CA MET A 51 -6.43 16.03 -12.16
C MET A 51 -7.18 17.17 -11.45
N GLY A 52 -6.55 17.77 -10.45
CA GLY A 52 -7.09 18.88 -9.66
C GLY A 52 -8.24 18.52 -8.71
N GLU A 53 -8.62 17.24 -8.63
CA GLU A 53 -9.66 16.77 -7.70
C GLU A 53 -9.03 16.22 -6.42
N ALA A 54 -9.65 16.53 -5.27
CA ALA A 54 -9.27 15.93 -3.99
C ALA A 54 -9.50 14.41 -4.02
N VAL A 55 -8.59 13.65 -3.42
CA VAL A 55 -8.70 12.19 -3.28
C VAL A 55 -8.73 11.83 -1.81
N CYS A 56 -9.68 10.99 -1.39
CA CYS A 56 -9.88 10.64 0.03
C CYS A 56 -9.93 11.88 0.96
N GLN A 57 -10.60 12.95 0.50
CA GLN A 57 -10.69 14.26 1.18
C GLN A 57 -9.35 14.99 1.39
N ALA A 58 -8.25 14.47 0.83
CA ALA A 58 -6.97 15.17 0.81
C ALA A 58 -6.90 16.09 -0.43
N PRO A 59 -6.53 17.37 -0.26
CA PRO A 59 -6.39 18.30 -1.37
C PRO A 59 -5.23 17.89 -2.29
N VAL A 60 -5.39 18.17 -3.58
CA VAL A 60 -4.39 17.92 -4.63
C VAL A 60 -4.24 19.20 -5.45
N ASP A 61 -3.02 19.51 -5.88
CA ASP A 61 -2.75 20.65 -6.77
C ASP A 61 -3.54 20.54 -8.09
N VAL A 62 -3.98 21.68 -8.63
CA VAL A 62 -4.81 21.79 -9.85
C VAL A 62 -4.21 21.09 -11.07
N ASN A 63 -2.87 21.01 -11.17
CA ASN A 63 -2.18 20.36 -12.29
C ASN A 63 -1.71 18.94 -11.98
N LYS A 64 -2.09 18.40 -10.82
CA LYS A 64 -1.68 17.08 -10.35
C LYS A 64 -2.87 16.17 -10.13
N MET A 65 -2.60 14.89 -10.06
CA MET A 65 -3.51 13.83 -9.67
C MET A 65 -2.98 13.16 -8.40
N GLY A 66 -3.87 12.94 -7.43
CA GLY A 66 -3.53 12.23 -6.20
C GLY A 66 -3.65 10.71 -6.39
N VAL A 67 -2.64 9.97 -5.94
CA VAL A 67 -2.60 8.51 -5.90
C VAL A 67 -2.47 8.07 -4.45
N ILE A 68 -3.41 7.26 -3.99
CA ILE A 68 -3.39 6.68 -2.65
C ILE A 68 -2.75 5.29 -2.73
N LEU A 69 -1.64 5.11 -2.02
CA LEU A 69 -0.87 3.88 -1.96
C LEU A 69 -1.05 3.20 -0.60
N ILE A 70 -1.15 1.87 -0.58
CA ILE A 70 -1.21 1.11 0.67
C ILE A 70 0.12 1.21 1.44
N GLY A 71 0.04 1.43 2.75
CA GLY A 71 1.21 1.51 3.61
C GLY A 71 1.86 0.14 3.85
N GLY A 72 3.18 0.06 3.73
CA GLY A 72 3.95 -1.18 3.92
C GLY A 72 3.94 -1.74 5.35
N LEU A 73 3.59 -0.91 6.35
CA LEU A 73 3.51 -1.33 7.75
C LEU A 73 2.15 -1.90 8.17
N ASN A 74 1.16 -1.97 7.27
CA ASN A 74 -0.14 -2.57 7.59
C ASN A 74 -0.05 -4.02 8.12
N PRO A 75 0.80 -4.92 7.55
CA PRO A 75 0.97 -6.27 8.10
C PRO A 75 1.50 -6.25 9.54
N VAL A 76 2.48 -5.39 9.83
CA VAL A 76 3.06 -5.25 11.19
C VAL A 76 2.03 -4.70 12.17
N ALA A 77 1.23 -3.71 11.73
CA ALA A 77 0.13 -3.19 12.53
C ALA A 77 -0.92 -4.28 12.84
N ALA A 78 -1.24 -5.15 11.88
CA ALA A 78 -2.14 -6.29 12.11
C ALA A 78 -1.59 -7.30 13.14
N VAL A 79 -0.26 -7.48 13.19
CA VAL A 79 0.42 -8.31 14.21
C VAL A 79 0.29 -7.68 15.60
N ARG A 80 0.52 -6.37 15.74
CA ARG A 80 0.28 -5.63 17.00
C ARG A 80 -1.16 -5.76 17.47
N GLU A 81 -2.12 -5.58 16.54
CA GLU A 81 -3.56 -5.71 16.80
C GLU A 81 -3.96 -7.14 17.24
N ALA A 82 -3.11 -8.14 17.00
CA ALA A 82 -3.28 -9.50 17.51
C ALA A 82 -2.70 -9.74 18.91
N GLY A 83 -2.15 -8.71 19.55
CA GLY A 83 -1.54 -8.80 20.88
C GLY A 83 -0.11 -9.34 20.86
N ILE A 84 0.52 -9.43 19.70
CA ILE A 84 1.93 -9.81 19.56
C ILE A 84 2.77 -8.53 19.69
N GLU A 85 3.79 -8.55 20.55
CA GLU A 85 4.74 -7.45 20.70
C GLU A 85 5.70 -7.38 19.50
N GLU A 86 5.83 -6.19 18.91
CA GLU A 86 6.78 -5.89 17.85
C GLU A 86 7.68 -4.71 18.21
N THR A 87 8.84 -4.64 17.57
CA THR A 87 9.72 -3.48 17.62
C THR A 87 9.95 -2.99 16.20
N ASN A 88 9.46 -1.79 15.89
CA ASN A 88 9.73 -1.13 14.62
C ASN A 88 11.03 -0.34 14.72
N LEU A 89 12.05 -0.77 13.98
CA LEU A 89 13.31 -0.08 13.90
C LEU A 89 13.32 0.84 12.66
N PRO A 90 13.69 2.12 12.78
CA PRO A 90 13.90 2.99 11.63
C PRO A 90 15.17 2.53 10.90
N MET A 91 15.03 1.58 10.00
CA MET A 91 16.08 1.16 9.07
C MET A 91 15.52 1.14 7.66
N SER A 92 16.01 2.04 6.81
CA SER A 92 15.90 1.88 5.37
C SER A 92 17.07 1.01 4.91
N THR A 93 16.79 -0.27 4.63
CA THR A 93 17.75 -1.12 3.92
C THR A 93 17.49 -1.02 2.42
N VAL A 94 18.53 -1.19 1.62
CA VAL A 94 18.41 -1.49 0.19
C VAL A 94 18.72 -2.97 0.04
N MET A 95 17.79 -3.73 -0.54
CA MET A 95 17.97 -5.16 -0.76
C MET A 95 17.55 -5.54 -2.18
N ASP A 96 18.11 -6.63 -2.69
CA ASP A 96 17.69 -7.16 -3.97
C ASP A 96 16.30 -7.79 -3.83
N TYR A 97 15.41 -7.53 -4.79
CA TYR A 97 14.08 -8.12 -4.80
C TYR A 97 14.14 -9.66 -4.81
N ARG A 98 15.18 -10.25 -5.43
CA ARG A 98 15.39 -11.69 -5.49
C ARG A 98 15.68 -12.33 -4.14
N ASP A 99 16.13 -11.53 -3.16
CA ASP A 99 16.36 -11.99 -1.79
C ASP A 99 15.06 -12.05 -0.98
N LEU A 100 13.96 -11.47 -1.48
CA LEU A 100 12.64 -11.56 -0.85
C LEU A 100 11.98 -12.91 -1.09
N ARG A 101 11.28 -13.41 -0.08
CA ARG A 101 10.47 -14.62 -0.16
C ARG A 101 9.03 -14.28 -0.50
N ARG A 102 8.47 -14.95 -1.51
CA ARG A 102 7.02 -14.89 -1.80
C ARG A 102 6.22 -15.34 -0.59
N PHE A 103 5.27 -14.53 -0.14
CA PHE A 103 4.43 -14.82 1.03
C PHE A 103 3.75 -16.19 0.93
N ALA A 104 3.15 -16.54 -0.22
CA ALA A 104 2.49 -17.83 -0.42
C ALA A 104 3.43 -19.05 -0.26
N SER A 105 4.74 -18.86 -0.42
CA SER A 105 5.72 -19.93 -0.18
C SER A 105 5.99 -20.06 1.32
N VAL A 106 6.16 -18.94 2.02
CA VAL A 106 6.35 -18.92 3.47
C VAL A 106 5.11 -19.43 4.20
N PHE A 107 3.91 -19.01 3.78
CA PHE A 107 2.65 -19.44 4.39
C PHE A 107 2.45 -20.96 4.33
N ARG A 108 2.76 -21.59 3.18
CA ARG A 108 2.71 -23.04 3.03
C ARG A 108 3.73 -23.80 3.86
N GLU A 109 4.87 -23.20 4.14
CA GLU A 109 5.94 -23.80 4.94
C GLU A 109 5.58 -23.89 6.44
N TYR A 110 4.85 -22.91 6.97
CA TYR A 110 4.53 -22.81 8.39
C TYR A 110 3.13 -23.29 8.79
N LEU A 111 2.18 -23.35 7.86
CA LEU A 111 0.77 -23.67 8.14
C LEU A 111 0.19 -24.76 7.22
N GLY A 112 1.03 -25.36 6.36
CA GLY A 112 0.66 -26.43 5.42
C GLY A 112 0.95 -27.82 5.96
#